data_AF-A0A947QH74-F1
#
_entry.id   AF-A0A947QH74-F1
#
_cell.length_a   1.000
_cell.length_b   1.000
_cell.length_c   1.000
_cell.angle_alpha   90.00
_cell.angle_beta   90.00
_cell.angle_gamma   90.00
#
_symmetry.space_group_name_H-M   'P 1'
#
loop_
_entity.id
_entity.type
_entity.pdbx_description
1 polymer ?
#
loop_
_entity_poly.entity_id
_entity_poly.type
_entity_poly.pdbx_seq_one_letter_code
_entity_poly.pdbx_strand_id
1 'polypeptide(L)'
;MKIRRIAGIGCVAFGALNILNFWAPVPVPTVGPSAFIIGGLFIGLGIYLQLPRSASGRIEWRRLANIFLTGRRADGAAIDRTEPPRLIDPMLAVRVLRLASESKGSLTVAHAAISLNVSLDDAQAALDECVMKGAAYIEIDGETGIPEYRFPEFLPKE
;
A
#
# COMPACT_ATOMS: atom_id res chain seq x y z
N MET A 1 -20.96 2.31 0.29
CA MET A 1 -19.76 1.73 -0.35
C MET A 1 -19.65 0.19 -0.28
N LYS A 2 -20.18 -0.48 0.76
CA LYS A 2 -20.08 -1.95 0.92
C LYS A 2 -20.89 -2.78 -0.09
N ILE A 3 -22.09 -2.31 -0.48
CA ILE A 3 -22.99 -3.04 -1.40
C ILE A 3 -22.41 -3.24 -2.80
N ARG A 4 -21.69 -2.25 -3.35
CA ARG A 4 -21.07 -2.35 -4.68
C ARG A 4 -19.95 -3.39 -4.72
N ARG A 5 -19.20 -3.51 -3.61
CA ARG A 5 -18.13 -4.51 -3.46
C ARG A 5 -18.72 -5.92 -3.38
N ILE A 6 -19.80 -6.10 -2.60
CA ILE A 6 -20.51 -7.38 -2.49
C ILE A 6 -21.13 -7.79 -3.84
N ALA A 7 -21.79 -6.86 -4.54
CA ALA A 7 -22.36 -7.11 -5.86
C ALA A 7 -21.29 -7.47 -6.91
N GLY A 8 -20.13 -6.82 -6.86
CA GLY A 8 -19.00 -7.17 -7.71
C GLY A 8 -18.41 -8.55 -7.38
N ILE A 9 -18.30 -8.92 -6.09
CA ILE A 9 -17.82 -10.25 -5.68
C ILE A 9 -18.80 -11.32 -6.20
N GLY A 10 -20.10 -11.06 -6.06
CA GLY A 10 -21.14 -11.92 -6.61
C GLY A 10 -21.05 -12.12 -8.12
N CYS A 11 -20.80 -11.04 -8.89
CA CYS A 11 -20.64 -11.13 -10.35
C CYS A 11 -19.40 -11.92 -10.75
N VAL A 12 -18.26 -11.72 -10.08
CA VAL A 12 -17.02 -12.46 -10.34
C VAL A 12 -17.21 -13.94 -10.01
N ALA A 13 -17.80 -14.26 -8.85
CA ALA A 13 -18.08 -15.63 -8.44
C ALA A 13 -19.04 -16.32 -9.42
N PHE A 14 -20.11 -15.64 -9.84
CA PHE A 14 -21.07 -16.18 -10.80
C PHE A 14 -20.46 -16.41 -12.18
N GLY A 15 -19.63 -15.48 -12.68
CA GLY A 15 -18.92 -15.66 -13.94
C GLY A 15 -17.90 -16.80 -13.91
N ALA A 16 -17.17 -16.95 -12.79
CA ALA A 16 -16.24 -18.06 -12.58
C ALA A 16 -16.97 -19.42 -12.48
N LEU A 17 -18.08 -19.48 -11.76
CA LEU A 17 -18.92 -20.68 -11.67
C LEU A 17 -19.49 -21.07 -13.05
N ASN A 18 -19.85 -20.10 -13.88
CA ASN A 18 -20.34 -20.35 -15.23
C ASN A 18 -19.27 -21.01 -16.13
N ILE A 19 -18.01 -20.55 -16.02
CA ILE A 19 -16.87 -21.14 -16.74
C ILE A 19 -16.50 -22.53 -16.17
N LEU A 20 -16.51 -22.69 -14.85
CA LEU A 20 -16.21 -23.98 -14.21
C LEU A 20 -17.28 -25.04 -14.50
N ASN A 21 -18.54 -24.63 -14.63
CA ASN A 21 -19.65 -25.53 -14.99
C ASN A 21 -19.48 -26.11 -16.42
N PHE A 22 -18.76 -25.42 -17.31
CA PHE A 22 -18.38 -25.98 -18.61
C PHE A 22 -17.37 -27.12 -18.50
N TRP A 23 -16.53 -27.12 -17.46
CA TRP A 23 -15.54 -28.17 -17.17
C TRP A 23 -16.09 -29.30 -16.28
N ALA A 24 -17.35 -29.19 -15.83
CA ALA A 24 -17.95 -30.21 -15.00
C ALA A 24 -18.29 -31.48 -15.81
N PRO A 25 -18.17 -32.68 -15.21
CA PRO A 25 -18.44 -33.96 -15.89
C PRO A 25 -19.89 -34.15 -16.34
N VAL A 26 -20.82 -33.34 -15.83
CA VAL A 26 -22.20 -33.24 -16.33
C VAL A 26 -22.52 -31.76 -16.58
N PRO A 27 -22.15 -31.20 -17.74
CA PRO A 27 -22.42 -29.81 -18.04
C PRO A 27 -23.92 -29.60 -18.25
N VAL A 28 -24.45 -28.51 -17.73
CA VAL A 28 -25.85 -28.10 -17.99
C VAL A 28 -25.95 -27.80 -19.49
N PRO A 29 -26.88 -28.39 -20.26
CA PRO A 29 -26.85 -28.41 -21.73
C PRO A 29 -26.97 -27.02 -22.41
N THR A 30 -27.18 -25.95 -21.65
CA THR A 30 -27.25 -24.57 -22.10
C THR A 30 -25.90 -23.83 -22.09
N VAL A 31 -24.83 -24.39 -21.52
CA VAL A 31 -23.49 -23.79 -21.53
C VAL A 31 -22.65 -24.28 -22.71
N GLY A 32 -22.85 -23.67 -23.88
CA GLY A 32 -21.95 -23.80 -25.03
C GLY A 32 -20.72 -22.88 -24.91
N PRO A 33 -19.94 -22.67 -25.99
CA PRO A 33 -18.80 -21.73 -26.01
C PRO A 33 -19.18 -20.29 -25.58
N SER A 34 -20.46 -19.95 -25.66
CA SER A 34 -21.05 -18.71 -25.14
C SER A 34 -20.85 -18.52 -23.62
N ALA A 35 -20.67 -19.60 -22.85
CA ALA A 35 -20.40 -19.54 -21.42
C ALA A 35 -19.08 -18.81 -21.08
N PHE A 36 -18.07 -18.91 -21.95
CA PHE A 36 -16.82 -18.15 -21.81
C PHE A 36 -17.02 -16.65 -22.04
N ILE A 37 -17.85 -16.29 -23.02
CA ILE A 37 -18.14 -14.89 -23.35
C ILE A 37 -18.96 -14.26 -22.22
N ILE A 38 -20.03 -14.93 -21.79
CA ILE A 38 -20.91 -14.46 -20.72
C ILE A 38 -20.17 -14.44 -19.38
N GLY A 39 -19.42 -15.50 -19.05
CA GLY A 39 -18.61 -15.59 -17.85
C GLY A 39 -17.51 -14.52 -17.81
N GLY A 40 -16.81 -14.32 -18.92
CA GLY A 40 -15.81 -13.25 -19.06
C GLY A 40 -16.41 -11.86 -18.91
N LEU A 41 -17.59 -11.61 -19.50
CA LEU A 41 -18.31 -10.35 -19.35
C LEU A 41 -18.70 -10.09 -17.89
N PHE A 42 -19.19 -11.10 -17.18
CA PHE A 42 -19.55 -11.01 -15.76
C PHE A 42 -18.34 -10.78 -14.85
N ILE A 43 -17.22 -11.45 -15.13
CA ILE A 43 -15.96 -11.22 -14.41
C ILE A 43 -15.45 -9.81 -14.66
N GLY A 44 -15.42 -9.37 -15.93
CA GLY A 44 -15.01 -8.02 -16.31
C GLY A 44 -15.88 -6.94 -15.66
N LEU A 45 -17.19 -7.12 -15.69
CA LEU A 45 -18.15 -6.21 -15.05
C LEU A 45 -18.01 -6.20 -13.52
N GLY A 46 -17.78 -7.37 -12.91
CA GLY A 46 -17.55 -7.51 -11.48
C GLY A 46 -16.27 -6.80 -11.01
N ILE A 47 -15.17 -6.96 -11.77
CA ILE A 47 -13.92 -6.23 -11.55
C ILE A 47 -14.13 -4.73 -11.74
N TYR A 48 -14.86 -4.32 -12.79
CA TYR A 48 -15.19 -2.92 -13.07
C TYR A 48 -16.04 -2.26 -11.96
N LEU A 49 -16.98 -3.00 -11.37
CA LEU A 49 -17.79 -2.54 -10.24
C LEU A 49 -16.98 -2.44 -8.93
N GLN A 50 -15.93 -3.25 -8.78
CA GLN A 50 -15.04 -3.24 -7.62
C GLN A 50 -13.89 -2.24 -7.73
N LEU A 51 -13.58 -1.77 -8.93
CA LEU A 51 -12.53 -0.78 -9.17
C LEU A 51 -12.84 0.50 -8.37
N PRO A 52 -12.00 0.86 -7.37
CA PRO A 52 -12.19 2.09 -6.63
C PRO A 52 -11.89 3.25 -7.59
N ARG A 53 -12.94 3.92 -8.06
CA ARG A 53 -12.79 5.18 -8.77
C ARG A 53 -12.27 6.20 -7.77
N SER A 54 -10.97 6.49 -7.85
CA SER A 54 -10.39 7.67 -7.20
C SER A 54 -11.07 8.92 -7.78
N ALA A 55 -11.20 9.97 -6.98
CA ALA A 55 -11.92 11.20 -7.35
C ALA A 55 -11.38 11.89 -8.63
N SER A 56 -10.21 11.47 -9.13
CA SER A 56 -9.61 11.98 -10.38
C SER A 56 -9.84 11.12 -11.64
N GLY A 57 -10.66 10.05 -11.57
CA GLY A 57 -11.08 9.29 -12.75
C GLY A 57 -10.00 8.44 -13.45
N ARG A 58 -8.77 8.42 -12.93
CA ARG A 58 -7.68 7.59 -13.46
C ARG A 58 -7.69 6.19 -12.85
N ILE A 59 -7.67 5.18 -13.72
CA ILE A 59 -7.63 3.76 -13.36
C ILE A 59 -6.19 3.43 -12.92
N GLU A 60 -5.98 3.17 -11.63
CA GLU A 60 -4.68 2.72 -11.10
C GLU A 60 -4.41 1.25 -11.48
N TRP A 61 -3.99 1.04 -12.73
CA TRP A 61 -3.55 -0.27 -13.25
C TRP A 61 -2.44 -0.93 -12.41
N ARG A 62 -1.65 -0.12 -11.68
CA ARG A 62 -0.61 -0.61 -10.77
C ARG A 62 -1.16 -1.47 -9.62
N ARG A 63 -2.37 -1.21 -9.12
CA ARG A 63 -2.98 -2.05 -8.06
C ARG A 63 -3.50 -3.38 -8.61
N LEU A 64 -4.01 -3.39 -9.85
CA LEU A 64 -4.50 -4.60 -10.51
C LEU A 64 -3.38 -5.57 -10.87
N ALA A 65 -2.23 -5.06 -11.30
CA ALA A 65 -1.03 -5.86 -11.52
C ALA A 65 -0.61 -6.62 -10.25
N ASN A 66 -0.65 -5.95 -9.08
CA ASN A 66 -0.31 -6.58 -7.81
C ASN A 66 -1.29 -7.69 -7.41
N ILE A 67 -2.58 -7.58 -7.76
CA ILE A 67 -3.58 -8.62 -7.47
C ILE A 67 -3.34 -9.88 -8.34
N PHE A 68 -3.02 -9.71 -9.63
CA PHE A 68 -2.73 -10.84 -10.52
C PHE A 68 -1.40 -11.54 -10.18
N LEU A 69 -0.40 -10.81 -9.70
CA LEU A 69 0.86 -11.37 -9.21
C LEU A 69 0.72 -12.10 -7.85
N THR A 70 -0.31 -11.79 -7.06
CA THR A 70 -0.58 -12.40 -5.75
C THR A 70 -1.28 -13.77 -5.86
N GLY A 71 -1.90 -14.09 -7.00
CA GLY A 71 -2.64 -15.34 -7.21
C GLY A 71 -1.81 -16.63 -7.22
N ARG A 72 -0.47 -16.55 -7.20
CA ARG A 72 0.44 -17.72 -7.18
C ARG A 72 0.92 -18.13 -5.79
N ARG A 73 0.45 -17.48 -4.72
CA ARG A 73 0.84 -17.74 -3.31
C ARG A 73 -0.36 -17.83 -2.36
N ALA A 74 -1.45 -18.46 -2.80
CA ALA A 74 -2.61 -18.70 -1.94
C ALA A 74 -2.69 -20.18 -1.56
N ASP A 75 -1.68 -20.67 -0.84
CA ASP A 75 -1.81 -21.83 0.02
C ASP A 75 -0.90 -21.60 1.24
N GLY A 76 -1.53 -21.23 2.35
CA GLY A 76 -0.88 -21.13 3.65
C GLY A 76 -0.79 -19.71 4.21
N ALA A 77 -1.35 -19.58 5.41
CA ALA A 77 -1.10 -18.54 6.40
C ALA A 77 -1.89 -17.22 6.25
N ALA A 78 -3.01 -17.20 6.97
CA ALA A 78 -3.49 -16.00 7.64
C ALA A 78 -2.42 -15.52 8.63
N ILE A 79 -1.62 -14.51 8.29
CA ILE A 79 -0.82 -13.73 9.25
C ILE A 79 -0.70 -12.31 8.70
N ASP A 80 -1.21 -11.36 9.50
CA ASP A 80 -0.76 -9.99 9.71
C ASP A 80 -0.44 -9.09 8.51
N ARG A 81 -0.88 -7.83 8.60
CA ARG A 81 -0.52 -6.76 7.66
C ARG A 81 0.91 -6.28 7.91
N THR A 82 1.86 -7.18 7.90
CA THR A 82 3.26 -6.82 7.86
C THR A 82 3.56 -6.51 6.40
N GLU A 83 3.70 -5.22 6.09
CA GLU A 83 4.43 -4.79 4.91
C GLU A 83 5.68 -5.67 4.75
N PRO A 84 6.08 -6.05 3.52
CA PRO A 84 7.36 -6.75 3.34
C PRO A 84 8.41 -5.93 4.10
N PRO A 85 9.28 -6.55 4.91
CA PRO A 85 10.29 -5.82 5.68
C PRO A 85 11.10 -5.03 4.67
N ARG A 86 10.82 -3.72 4.61
CA ARG A 86 11.61 -2.79 3.82
C ARG A 86 13.01 -2.97 4.39
N LEU A 87 13.98 -3.33 3.55
CA LEU A 87 15.38 -3.27 3.96
C LEU A 87 15.70 -1.79 4.16
N ILE A 88 15.31 -1.26 5.31
CA ILE A 88 15.76 0.03 5.79
C ILE A 88 17.24 -0.20 6.06
N ASP A 89 18.07 0.43 5.24
CA ASP A 89 19.51 0.38 5.44
C ASP A 89 19.79 1.01 6.81
N PRO A 90 20.28 0.24 7.81
CA PRO A 90 20.47 0.75 9.18
C PRO A 90 21.42 1.93 9.24
N MET A 91 22.22 2.16 8.18
CA MET A 91 23.05 3.34 8.03
C MET A 91 22.24 4.63 7.81
N LEU A 92 20.99 4.56 7.34
CA LEU A 92 20.15 5.75 7.14
C LEU A 92 19.78 6.42 8.46
N ALA A 93 19.39 5.66 9.47
CA ALA A 93 19.09 6.20 10.80
C ALA A 93 20.31 6.92 11.40
N VAL A 94 21.51 6.34 11.24
CA VAL A 94 22.77 6.96 11.71
C VAL A 94 23.08 8.23 10.94
N ARG A 95 22.85 8.25 9.62
CA ARG A 95 23.03 9.45 8.79
C ARG A 95 22.03 10.56 9.16
N VAL A 96 20.79 10.19 9.51
CA VAL A 96 19.78 11.12 10.02
C VAL A 96 20.20 11.70 11.38
N LEU A 97 20.74 10.89 12.30
CA LEU A 97 21.27 11.40 13.57
C LEU A 97 22.44 12.37 13.38
N ARG A 98 23.35 12.07 12.44
CA ARG A 98 24.42 13.00 12.07
C ARG A 98 23.86 14.30 11.52
N LEU A 99 22.89 14.23 10.61
CA LEU A 99 22.22 15.40 10.07
C LEU A 99 21.52 16.20 11.18
N ALA A 100 20.93 15.53 12.17
CA ALA A 100 20.29 16.18 13.31
C ALA A 100 21.28 16.93 14.21
N SER A 101 22.50 16.43 14.35
CA SER A 101 23.57 17.16 15.04
C SER A 101 23.98 18.43 14.29
N GLU A 102 23.96 18.41 12.95
CA GLU A 102 24.30 19.56 12.11
C GLU A 102 23.17 20.59 12.05
N SER A 103 21.90 20.15 12.10
CA SER A 103 20.70 21.00 12.03
C SER A 103 20.20 21.49 13.40
N LYS A 104 21.04 21.43 14.45
CA LYS A 104 20.71 21.87 15.82
C LYS A 104 19.51 21.15 16.44
N GLY A 105 19.34 19.88 16.09
CA GLY A 105 18.34 19.01 16.69
C GLY A 105 16.92 19.17 16.18
N SER A 106 16.67 19.97 15.12
CA SER A 106 15.36 20.02 14.46
C SER A 106 15.45 19.60 13.00
N LEU A 107 14.51 18.76 12.55
CA LEU A 107 14.54 18.17 11.21
C LEU A 107 13.13 17.92 10.69
N THR A 108 12.92 18.22 9.40
CA THR A 108 11.71 17.82 8.69
C THR A 108 12.01 16.66 7.74
N VAL A 109 10.98 15.91 7.36
CA VAL A 109 11.10 14.81 6.38
C VAL A 109 11.70 15.30 5.06
N ALA A 110 11.25 16.46 4.58
CA ALA A 110 11.75 17.06 3.35
C ALA A 110 13.23 17.44 3.45
N HIS A 111 13.63 18.04 4.58
CA HIS A 111 15.03 18.41 4.79
C HIS A 111 15.94 17.18 4.88
N ALA A 112 15.50 16.11 5.54
CA ALA A 112 16.22 14.84 5.60
C ALA A 112 16.36 14.21 4.21
N ALA A 113 15.29 14.16 3.43
CA ALA A 113 15.28 13.58 2.09
C ALA A 113 16.25 14.30 1.15
N ILE A 114 16.23 15.64 1.15
CA ILE A 114 17.11 16.46 0.31
C ILE A 114 18.57 16.29 0.72
N SER A 115 18.87 16.39 2.01
CA SER A 115 20.25 16.36 2.51
C SER A 115 20.90 14.98 2.32
N LEU A 116 20.12 13.91 2.45
CA LEU A 116 20.59 12.54 2.30
C LEU A 116 20.44 11.98 0.88
N ASN A 117 19.83 12.74 -0.04
CA ASN A 117 19.47 12.30 -1.40
C ASN A 117 18.70 10.97 -1.41
N VAL A 118 17.70 10.86 -0.55
CA VAL A 118 16.83 9.67 -0.42
C VAL A 118 15.38 10.01 -0.74
N SER A 119 14.55 8.98 -0.95
CA SER A 119 13.13 9.19 -1.14
C SER A 119 12.47 9.74 0.13
N LEU A 120 11.36 10.47 -0.03
CA LEU A 120 10.58 10.97 1.10
C LEU A 120 10.09 9.83 2.01
N ASP A 121 9.73 8.69 1.41
CA ASP A 121 9.27 7.52 2.15
C ASP A 121 10.39 6.90 3.01
N ASP A 122 11.62 6.83 2.49
CA ASP A 122 12.77 6.30 3.23
C ASP A 122 13.25 7.27 4.32
N ALA A 123 13.22 8.58 4.04
CA ALA A 123 13.53 9.61 5.03
C ALA A 123 12.54 9.58 6.20
N GLN A 124 11.25 9.43 5.89
CA GLN A 124 10.21 9.30 6.92
C GLN A 124 10.43 8.03 7.75
N ALA A 125 10.67 6.88 7.11
CA ALA A 125 10.91 5.63 7.82
C ALA A 125 12.13 5.71 8.76
N ALA A 126 13.22 6.34 8.32
CA ALA A 126 14.41 6.52 9.15
C ALA A 126 14.17 7.47 10.35
N LEU A 127 13.38 8.53 10.15
CA LEU A 127 12.98 9.44 11.24
C LEU A 127 12.05 8.75 12.24
N ASP A 128 11.07 8.00 11.75
CA ASP A 128 10.15 7.20 12.57
C ASP A 128 10.91 6.16 13.40
N GLU A 129 11.95 5.52 12.84
CA GLU A 129 12.81 4.60 13.58
C GLU A 129 13.55 5.30 14.73
N CYS A 130 14.04 6.53 14.53
CA CYS A 130 14.65 7.34 15.58
C CYS A 130 13.65 7.70 16.70
N VAL A 131 12.39 7.96 16.33
CA VAL A 131 11.30 8.17 17.30
C VAL A 131 11.01 6.89 18.08
N MET A 132 10.92 5.74 17.40
CA MET A 132 10.69 4.45 18.06
C MET A 132 11.81 4.08 19.06
N LYS A 133 13.05 4.49 18.78
CA LYS A 133 14.19 4.31 19.69
C LYS A 133 14.25 5.34 20.83
N GLY A 134 13.34 6.32 20.84
CA GLY A 134 13.29 7.38 21.85
C GLY A 134 14.34 8.49 21.66
N ALA A 135 15.02 8.53 20.52
CA ALA A 135 16.03 9.55 20.21
C ALA A 135 15.40 10.87 19.72
N ALA A 136 14.14 10.83 19.27
CA ALA A 136 13.41 11.99 18.78
C ALA A 136 11.93 11.94 19.15
N TYR A 137 11.26 13.10 19.10
CA TYR A 137 9.80 13.21 19.16
C TYR A 137 9.29 14.10 18.02
N ILE A 138 8.03 13.90 17.64
CA ILE A 138 7.37 14.67 16.58
C ILE A 138 6.61 15.82 17.22
N GLU A 139 6.92 17.04 16.80
CA GLU A 139 6.20 18.26 17.15
C GLU A 139 5.59 18.81 15.86
N ILE A 140 4.30 19.13 15.88
CA ILE A 140 3.63 19.74 14.73
C ILE A 140 3.73 21.25 14.93
N ASP A 141 4.39 21.93 14.01
CA ASP A 141 4.43 23.39 14.03
C ASP A 141 3.00 23.95 13.86
N GLY A 142 2.58 24.76 14.83
CA GLY A 142 1.23 25.34 14.88
C GLY A 142 0.98 26.38 13.79
N GLU A 143 2.02 26.98 13.22
CA GLU A 143 1.87 27.98 12.16
C GLU A 143 1.83 27.35 10.76
N THR A 144 2.70 26.37 10.50
CA THR A 144 2.82 25.75 9.17
C THR A 144 2.04 24.43 9.03
N GLY A 145 1.70 23.78 10.15
CA GLY A 145 1.06 22.46 10.18
C GLY A 145 2.00 21.32 9.75
N ILE A 146 3.30 21.58 9.63
CA ILE A 146 4.29 20.61 9.16
C ILE A 146 4.83 19.82 10.36
N PRO A 147 4.94 18.48 10.28
CA PRO A 147 5.59 17.69 11.31
C PRO A 147 7.10 17.92 11.31
N GLU A 148 7.60 18.39 12.46
CA GLU A 148 9.01 18.57 12.77
C GLU A 148 9.46 17.49 13.77
N TYR A 149 10.60 16.87 13.49
CA TYR A 149 11.23 15.88 14.36
C TYR A 149 12.31 16.58 15.18
N ARG A 150 12.16 16.54 16.50
CA ARG A 150 13.10 17.15 17.45
C ARG A 150 13.90 16.10 18.21
N PHE A 151 15.20 16.33 18.24
CA PHE A 151 16.21 15.48 18.88
C PHE A 151 16.72 16.19 20.14
N PRO A 152 16.22 15.84 21.34
CA PRO A 152 16.57 16.53 22.59
C PRO A 152 18.06 16.47 22.94
N GLU A 153 18.80 15.49 22.41
CA GLU A 153 20.24 15.35 22.64
C GLU A 153 21.07 16.46 21.96
N PHE A 154 20.55 17.04 20.87
CA PHE A 154 21.25 18.05 20.07
C PHE A 154 20.63 19.45 20.20
N LEU A 155 19.51 19.56 20.91
CA LEU A 155 18.92 20.84 21.27
C LEU A 155 19.84 21.57 22.26
N PRO A 156 20.12 22.87 22.06
CA PRO A 156 20.90 23.65 23.01
C PRO A 156 20.19 23.63 24.37
N LYS A 157 20.89 23.14 25.40
CA LYS A 157 20.44 23.27 26.79
C LYS A 157 20.64 24.73 27.19
N GLU A 158 19.54 25.46 27.33
CA GLU A 158 19.54 26.71 28.10
C GLU A 158 19.85 26.43 29.58
#